data_AF-A0A256YVJ8-F1
#
_entry.id   AF-A0A256YVJ8-F1
#
_cell.length_a   1.000
_cell.length_b   1.000
_cell.length_c   1.000
_cell.angle_alpha   90.00
_cell.angle_beta   90.00
_cell.angle_gamma   90.00
#
_symmetry.space_group_name_H-M   'P 1'
#
loop_
_entity.id
_entity.type
_entity.pdbx_description
1 polymer ?
#
loop_
_entity_poly.entity_id
_entity_poly.type
_entity_poly.pdbx_seq_one_letter_code
_entity_poly.pdbx_strand_id
1 'polypeptide(L)'
;MLLKRKSLAMVGSLAFYLPTFGYYAVSMVWITGIGIIRALWLPLLDINPLLLKLGHVVLIPYIALSPILTYITDRITESPLFYGLPIGLQELLSSPAGLIALTSMTLGIFFFTFGTATWLYGRFKGVELIDFWAYRFCRHPQYLGFLLWSYGMALSPLWLWPPRGITLPTPTTPWLITALIVIAIALWEEARMVKEHGETYVNYRKKTPFMIPLPKGIAKLIVKPVT
;
A
#
# COMPACT_ATOMS: atom_id res chain seq x y z
N MET A 1 -43.71 -29.58 15.93
CA MET A 1 -43.85 -28.44 14.99
C MET A 1 -42.90 -27.26 15.28
N LEU A 2 -42.27 -27.17 16.46
CA LEU A 2 -41.37 -26.06 16.86
C LEU A 2 -39.96 -26.09 16.25
N LEU A 3 -39.48 -27.24 15.76
CA LEU A 3 -38.12 -27.40 15.21
C LEU A 3 -37.95 -26.79 13.80
N LYS A 4 -38.98 -26.81 12.94
CA LYS A 4 -38.92 -26.22 11.58
C LYS A 4 -38.87 -24.68 11.58
N ARG A 5 -39.33 -24.01 12.64
CA ARG A 5 -39.27 -22.54 12.76
C ARG A 5 -37.92 -22.02 13.25
N LYS A 6 -37.12 -22.84 13.94
CA LYS A 6 -35.76 -22.45 14.36
C LYS A 6 -34.82 -22.26 13.17
N SER A 7 -34.91 -23.11 12.13
CA SER A 7 -34.05 -22.93 10.96
C SER A 7 -34.38 -21.67 10.16
N LEU A 8 -35.68 -21.35 9.99
CA LEU A 8 -36.12 -20.12 9.32
C LEU A 8 -35.73 -18.85 10.10
N ALA A 9 -35.85 -18.87 11.43
CA ALA A 9 -35.40 -17.76 12.27
C ALA A 9 -33.87 -17.58 12.24
N MET A 10 -33.12 -18.69 12.21
CA MET A 10 -31.66 -18.67 12.10
C MET A 10 -31.20 -18.14 10.74
N VAL A 11 -31.83 -18.60 9.65
CA VAL A 11 -31.58 -18.11 8.28
C VAL A 11 -31.94 -16.63 8.15
N GLY A 12 -33.05 -16.18 8.73
CA GLY A 12 -33.41 -14.76 8.78
C GLY A 12 -32.37 -13.94 9.54
N SER A 13 -31.95 -14.38 10.74
CA SER A 13 -30.93 -13.67 11.52
C SER A 13 -29.58 -13.60 10.80
N LEU A 14 -29.16 -14.69 10.13
CA LEU A 14 -27.95 -14.74 9.32
C LEU A 14 -28.07 -13.83 8.10
N ALA A 15 -29.22 -13.80 7.42
CA ALA A 15 -29.44 -12.94 6.27
C ALA A 15 -29.42 -11.44 6.63
N PHE A 16 -29.81 -11.07 7.85
CA PHE A 16 -29.69 -9.70 8.34
C PHE A 16 -28.30 -9.37 8.91
N TYR A 17 -27.64 -10.32 9.59
CA TYR A 17 -26.31 -10.11 10.15
C TYR A 17 -25.21 -10.19 9.10
N LEU A 18 -25.34 -10.98 8.04
CA LEU A 18 -24.28 -11.21 7.06
C LEU A 18 -23.96 -9.95 6.22
N PRO A 19 -24.93 -9.10 5.82
CA PRO A 19 -24.64 -7.81 5.20
C PRO A 19 -23.99 -6.83 6.18
N THR A 20 -24.45 -6.78 7.44
CA THR A 20 -23.87 -5.89 8.46
C THR A 20 -22.47 -6.34 8.87
N PHE A 21 -22.25 -7.63 9.09
CA PHE A 21 -20.95 -8.24 9.32
C PHE A 21 -20.06 -8.17 8.08
N GLY A 22 -20.60 -8.32 6.88
CA GLY A 22 -19.87 -8.15 5.63
C GLY A 22 -19.41 -6.71 5.44
N TYR A 23 -20.27 -5.73 5.71
CA TYR A 23 -19.93 -4.31 5.72
C TYR A 23 -18.89 -4.00 6.81
N TYR A 24 -19.07 -4.57 8.00
CA TYR A 24 -18.14 -4.46 9.12
C TYR A 24 -16.81 -5.15 8.83
N ALA A 25 -16.79 -6.31 8.17
CA ALA A 25 -15.59 -7.05 7.82
C ALA A 25 -14.85 -6.41 6.66
N VAL A 26 -15.55 -5.84 5.67
CA VAL A 26 -14.94 -5.07 4.59
C VAL A 26 -14.29 -3.79 5.12
N SER A 27 -14.92 -3.12 6.09
CA SER A 27 -14.36 -1.92 6.73
C SER A 27 -13.31 -2.22 7.81
N MET A 28 -13.47 -3.31 8.57
CA MET A 28 -12.59 -3.64 9.70
C MET A 28 -11.51 -4.67 9.38
N VAL A 29 -11.66 -5.67 8.52
CA VAL A 29 -10.58 -6.65 8.33
C VAL A 29 -9.31 -5.98 7.79
N TRP A 30 -9.46 -4.99 6.90
CA TRP A 30 -8.34 -4.21 6.37
C TRP A 30 -7.80 -3.17 7.37
N ILE A 31 -8.66 -2.50 8.14
CA ILE A 31 -8.26 -1.44 9.09
C ILE A 31 -7.81 -2.03 10.44
N THR A 32 -8.49 -3.06 10.94
CA THR A 32 -8.19 -3.82 12.17
C THR A 32 -6.99 -4.74 11.99
N GLY A 33 -6.75 -5.33 10.81
CA GLY A 33 -5.50 -6.08 10.56
C GLY A 33 -4.26 -5.19 10.71
N ILE A 34 -4.30 -3.97 10.15
CA ILE A 34 -3.26 -2.96 10.34
C ILE A 34 -3.30 -2.34 11.74
N GLY A 35 -4.49 -2.16 12.32
CA GLY A 35 -4.70 -1.65 13.67
C GLY A 35 -4.10 -2.56 14.76
N ILE A 36 -4.21 -3.89 14.58
CA ILE A 36 -3.57 -4.89 15.44
C ILE A 36 -2.05 -4.81 15.30
N ILE A 37 -1.53 -4.66 14.08
CA ILE A 37 -0.09 -4.44 13.88
C ILE A 37 0.33 -3.15 14.57
N ARG A 38 -0.43 -2.05 14.45
CA ARG A 38 -0.19 -0.79 15.17
C ARG A 38 -0.23 -0.97 16.69
N ALA A 39 -1.10 -1.83 17.21
CA ALA A 39 -1.18 -2.15 18.64
C ALA A 39 0.13 -2.74 19.18
N LEU A 40 0.88 -3.49 18.37
CA LEU A 40 2.21 -4.00 18.75
C LEU A 40 3.24 -2.87 18.96
N TRP A 41 3.04 -1.72 18.32
CA TRP A 41 3.95 -0.57 18.42
C TRP A 41 3.51 0.46 19.46
N LEU A 42 2.29 0.35 20.01
CA LEU A 42 1.79 1.26 21.05
C LEU A 42 2.65 1.26 22.31
N PRO A 43 3.13 0.10 22.84
CA PRO A 43 4.00 0.10 24.01
C PRO A 43 5.31 0.89 23.83
N LEU A 44 5.76 1.12 22.58
CA LEU A 44 6.95 1.94 22.32
C LEU A 44 6.70 3.42 22.53
N LEU A 45 5.44 3.88 22.45
CA LEU A 45 5.06 5.25 22.83
C LEU A 45 5.33 5.52 24.30
N ASP A 46 5.04 4.53 25.15
CA ASP A 46 5.22 4.63 26.60
C ASP A 46 6.70 4.62 27.00
N ILE A 47 7.56 3.96 26.20
CA ILE A 47 9.01 3.93 26.42
C ILE A 47 9.67 5.21 25.91
N ASN A 48 9.49 5.56 24.63
CA ASN A 48 9.99 6.80 24.06
C ASN A 48 9.25 7.15 22.75
N PRO A 49 8.49 8.26 22.70
CA PRO A 49 7.74 8.66 21.52
C PRO A 49 8.62 9.04 20.31
N LEU A 50 9.92 9.29 20.51
CA LEU A 50 10.86 9.56 19.42
C LEU A 50 11.16 8.32 18.57
N LEU A 51 11.01 7.10 19.11
CA LEU A 51 11.28 5.86 18.37
C LEU A 51 10.37 5.71 17.14
N LEU A 52 9.13 6.17 17.23
CA LEU A 52 8.18 6.14 16.11
C LEU A 52 8.40 7.26 15.09
N LYS A 53 9.26 8.24 15.41
CA LYS A 53 9.67 9.33 14.52
C LYS A 53 10.91 9.01 13.71
N LEU A 54 11.65 7.95 14.06
CA LEU A 54 12.86 7.52 13.33
C LEU A 54 12.58 7.23 11.84
N GLY A 55 11.36 6.80 11.52
CA GLY A 55 10.93 6.55 10.15
C GLY A 55 10.52 7.80 9.36
N HIS A 56 10.63 9.03 9.90
CA HIS A 56 10.18 10.24 9.20
C HIS A 56 10.81 10.46 7.82
N VAL A 57 11.96 9.83 7.53
CA VAL A 57 12.55 9.77 6.18
C VAL A 57 11.56 9.28 5.12
N VAL A 58 10.60 8.43 5.51
CA VAL A 58 9.51 7.92 4.66
C VAL A 58 8.59 9.02 4.16
N LEU A 59 8.49 10.15 4.86
CA LEU A 59 7.63 11.27 4.48
C LEU A 59 8.25 12.17 3.42
N ILE A 60 9.52 11.97 3.05
CA ILE A 60 10.21 12.80 2.04
C ILE A 60 9.43 12.89 0.71
N PRO A 61 8.93 11.79 0.12
CA PRO A 61 8.15 11.89 -1.12
C PRO A 61 6.86 12.69 -0.94
N TYR A 62 6.20 12.57 0.21
CA TYR A 62 5.02 13.38 0.54
C TYR A 62 5.38 14.86 0.64
N ILE A 63 6.44 15.20 1.38
CA ILE A 63 6.90 16.58 1.58
C ILE A 63 7.34 17.21 0.25
N ALA A 64 7.97 16.45 -0.65
CA ALA A 64 8.38 16.96 -1.95
C ALA A 64 7.19 17.27 -2.88
N LEU A 65 6.11 16.49 -2.80
CA LEU A 65 4.92 16.66 -3.63
C LEU A 65 3.89 17.61 -3.02
N SER A 66 3.92 17.81 -1.69
CA SER A 66 2.89 18.56 -0.98
C SER A 66 2.71 20.01 -1.45
N PRO A 67 3.75 20.81 -1.81
CA PRO A 67 3.53 22.18 -2.23
C PRO A 67 2.76 22.27 -3.55
N ILE A 68 3.11 21.39 -4.49
CA ILE A 68 2.46 21.31 -5.81
C ILE A 68 1.01 20.87 -5.65
N LEU A 69 0.77 19.86 -4.81
CA LEU A 69 -0.58 19.37 -4.57
C LEU A 69 -1.43 20.37 -3.81
N THR A 70 -0.86 21.09 -2.84
CA THR A 70 -1.57 22.16 -2.11
C THR A 70 -2.04 23.24 -3.08
N TYR A 71 -1.16 23.68 -3.99
CA TYR A 71 -1.55 24.61 -5.05
C TYR A 71 -2.71 24.09 -5.90
N ILE A 72 -2.71 22.80 -6.25
CA ILE A 72 -3.80 22.19 -7.04
C ILE A 72 -5.09 22.11 -6.22
N THR A 73 -5.03 21.68 -4.95
CA THR A 73 -6.20 21.56 -4.08
C THR A 73 -6.84 22.92 -3.83
N ASP A 74 -6.05 23.98 -3.63
CA ASP A 74 -6.54 25.34 -3.43
C ASP A 74 -7.35 25.81 -4.66
N ARG A 75 -6.83 25.57 -5.87
CA ARG A 75 -7.54 25.89 -7.13
C ARG A 75 -8.84 25.11 -7.29
N ILE A 76 -8.88 23.86 -6.83
CA ILE A 76 -10.09 23.04 -6.86
C ILE A 76 -11.12 23.58 -5.88
N THR A 77 -10.71 23.93 -4.65
CA THR A 77 -11.58 24.45 -3.59
C THR A 77 -12.14 25.84 -3.92
N GLU A 78 -11.41 26.66 -4.67
CA GLU A 78 -11.89 27.96 -5.19
C GLU A 78 -12.99 27.81 -6.26
N SER A 79 -13.15 26.63 -6.87
CA SER A 79 -14.10 26.44 -7.97
C SER A 79 -15.55 26.41 -7.49
N PRO A 80 -16.50 27.04 -8.21
CA PRO A 80 -17.93 27.00 -7.85
C PRO A 80 -18.52 25.58 -7.80
N LEU A 81 -17.94 24.65 -8.57
CA LEU A 81 -18.36 23.25 -8.64
C LEU A 81 -18.06 22.49 -7.33
N PHE A 82 -17.03 22.89 -6.58
CA PHE A 82 -16.59 22.21 -5.38
C PHE A 82 -17.68 22.16 -4.30
N TYR A 83 -18.40 23.27 -4.10
CA TYR A 83 -19.46 23.39 -3.10
C TYR A 83 -20.69 22.50 -3.40
N GLY A 84 -20.85 22.06 -4.66
CA GLY A 84 -21.90 21.14 -5.07
C GLY A 84 -21.57 19.66 -4.87
N LEU A 85 -20.34 19.33 -4.46
CA LEU A 85 -19.91 17.94 -4.27
C LEU A 85 -20.35 17.37 -2.91
N PRO A 86 -20.52 16.04 -2.78
CA PRO A 86 -20.69 15.37 -1.49
C PRO A 86 -19.55 15.68 -0.52
N ILE A 87 -19.86 15.79 0.77
CA ILE A 87 -18.91 16.14 1.86
C ILE A 87 -17.63 15.29 1.82
N GLY A 88 -17.77 13.97 1.67
CA GLY A 88 -16.59 13.08 1.63
C GLY A 88 -15.66 13.33 0.43
N LEU A 89 -16.19 13.78 -0.71
CA LEU A 89 -15.37 14.18 -1.85
C LEU A 89 -14.72 15.55 -1.64
N GLN A 90 -15.40 16.48 -0.95
CA GLN A 90 -14.79 17.76 -0.56
C GLN A 90 -13.61 17.56 0.38
N GLU A 91 -13.74 16.69 1.39
CA GLU A 91 -12.66 16.35 2.34
C GLU A 91 -11.46 15.68 1.64
N LEU A 92 -11.71 14.84 0.63
CA LEU A 92 -10.65 14.21 -0.15
C LEU A 92 -9.92 15.23 -1.04
N LEU A 93 -10.66 16.04 -1.79
CA LEU A 93 -10.12 16.99 -2.76
C LEU A 93 -9.43 18.19 -2.12
N SER A 94 -9.76 18.51 -0.86
CA SER A 94 -9.09 19.55 -0.07
C SER A 94 -7.82 19.07 0.63
N SER A 95 -7.56 17.75 0.69
CA SER A 95 -6.41 17.20 1.40
C SER A 95 -5.32 16.67 0.45
N PRO A 96 -4.15 17.34 0.36
CA PRO A 96 -2.99 16.82 -0.38
C PRO A 96 -2.57 15.42 0.06
N ALA A 97 -2.64 15.15 1.37
CA ALA A 97 -2.34 13.84 1.94
C ALA A 97 -3.37 12.79 1.51
N GLY A 98 -4.66 13.15 1.48
CA GLY A 98 -5.73 12.26 1.01
C GLY A 98 -5.54 11.86 -0.45
N LEU A 99 -5.21 12.81 -1.32
CA LEU A 99 -4.95 12.55 -2.73
C LEU A 99 -3.77 11.60 -2.94
N ILE A 100 -2.64 11.83 -2.25
CA ILE A 100 -1.47 10.93 -2.34
C ILE A 100 -1.83 9.56 -1.79
N ALA A 101 -2.46 9.50 -0.62
CA ALA A 101 -2.79 8.25 0.05
C ALA A 101 -3.68 7.38 -0.84
N LEU A 102 -4.77 7.95 -1.36
CA LEU A 102 -5.72 7.23 -2.20
C LEU A 102 -5.09 6.81 -3.53
N THR A 103 -4.37 7.71 -4.20
CA THR A 103 -3.66 7.39 -5.45
C THR A 103 -2.66 6.25 -5.25
N SER A 104 -1.89 6.29 -4.16
CA SER A 104 -0.90 5.26 -3.82
C SER A 104 -1.59 3.93 -3.49
N MET A 105 -2.71 3.95 -2.78
CA MET A 105 -3.52 2.74 -2.51
C MET A 105 -4.06 2.12 -3.79
N THR A 106 -4.67 2.93 -4.68
CA THR A 106 -5.26 2.45 -5.92
C THR A 106 -4.20 1.88 -6.86
N LEU A 107 -3.08 2.59 -7.06
CA LEU A 107 -1.95 2.09 -7.85
C LEU A 107 -1.36 0.83 -7.22
N GLY A 108 -1.22 0.81 -5.90
CA GLY A 108 -0.69 -0.33 -5.17
C GLY A 108 -1.52 -1.60 -5.34
N ILE A 109 -2.84 -1.51 -5.17
CA ILE A 109 -3.77 -2.63 -5.40
C ILE A 109 -3.71 -3.08 -6.85
N PHE A 110 -3.67 -2.13 -7.81
CA PHE A 110 -3.56 -2.46 -9.22
C PHE A 110 -2.29 -3.26 -9.52
N PHE A 111 -1.10 -2.78 -9.11
CA PHE A 111 0.15 -3.49 -9.34
C PHE A 111 0.23 -4.83 -8.61
N PHE A 112 -0.28 -4.90 -7.38
CA PHE A 112 -0.31 -6.13 -6.60
C PHE A 112 -1.19 -7.19 -7.29
N THR A 113 -2.39 -6.80 -7.71
CA THR A 113 -3.35 -7.69 -8.37
C THR A 113 -2.84 -8.11 -9.74
N PHE A 114 -2.33 -7.17 -10.54
CA PHE A 114 -1.78 -7.45 -11.87
C PHE A 114 -0.53 -8.33 -11.81
N GLY A 115 0.37 -8.09 -10.84
CA GLY A 115 1.52 -8.93 -10.58
C GLY A 115 1.15 -10.35 -10.12
N THR A 116 0.15 -10.47 -9.25
CA THR A 116 -0.34 -11.78 -8.77
C THR A 116 -1.04 -12.55 -9.88
N ALA A 117 -1.87 -11.89 -10.69
CA ALA A 117 -2.54 -12.50 -11.83
C ALA A 117 -1.52 -12.99 -12.87
N THR A 118 -0.49 -12.19 -13.18
CA THR A 118 0.58 -12.57 -14.11
C THR A 118 1.36 -13.77 -13.58
N TRP A 119 1.71 -13.76 -12.29
CA TRP A 119 2.41 -14.87 -11.66
C TRP A 119 1.59 -16.16 -11.71
N LEU A 120 0.32 -16.08 -11.30
CA LEU A 120 -0.60 -17.23 -11.27
C LEU A 120 -0.81 -17.82 -12.66
N TYR A 121 -0.97 -16.96 -13.67
CA TYR A 121 -1.08 -17.39 -15.06
C TYR A 121 0.19 -18.12 -15.54
N GLY A 122 1.37 -17.59 -15.23
CA GLY A 122 2.65 -18.25 -15.55
C GLY A 122 2.80 -19.62 -14.90
N ARG A 123 2.35 -19.75 -13.64
CA ARG A 123 2.35 -21.04 -12.92
C ARG A 123 1.41 -22.06 -13.56
N PHE A 124 0.22 -21.67 -13.98
CA PHE A 124 -0.70 -22.57 -14.70
C PHE A 124 -0.17 -22.99 -16.08
N LYS A 125 0.66 -22.16 -16.71
CA LYS A 125 1.31 -22.47 -17.98
C LYS A 125 2.62 -23.26 -17.83
N GLY A 126 3.06 -23.55 -16.60
CA GLY A 126 4.29 -24.29 -16.33
C GLY A 126 5.55 -23.56 -16.78
N VAL A 127 5.52 -22.23 -16.88
CA VAL A 127 6.68 -21.44 -17.30
C VAL A 127 7.68 -21.36 -16.15
N GLU A 128 8.93 -21.74 -16.40
CA GLU A 128 10.00 -21.72 -15.38
C GLU A 128 10.37 -20.30 -14.95
N LEU A 129 10.42 -19.34 -15.89
CA LEU A 129 10.71 -17.94 -15.63
C LEU A 129 9.63 -17.03 -16.21
N ILE A 130 8.99 -16.24 -15.35
CA ILE A 130 7.94 -15.31 -15.73
C ILE A 130 8.57 -13.95 -16.08
N ASP A 131 8.68 -13.65 -17.36
CA ASP A 131 9.29 -12.41 -17.89
C ASP A 131 8.30 -11.54 -18.70
N PHE A 132 7.02 -11.93 -18.76
CA PHE A 132 5.98 -11.28 -19.55
C PHE A 132 5.04 -10.41 -18.70
N TRP A 133 4.26 -9.56 -19.37
CA TRP A 133 3.23 -8.69 -18.79
C TRP A 133 3.76 -7.81 -17.64
N ALA A 134 3.27 -7.95 -16.41
CA ALA A 134 3.73 -7.17 -15.26
C ALA A 134 5.24 -7.31 -15.05
N TYR A 135 5.75 -8.54 -15.19
CA TYR A 135 7.16 -8.88 -15.00
C TYR A 135 8.06 -8.32 -16.11
N ARG A 136 7.50 -7.97 -17.27
CA ARG A 136 8.28 -7.30 -18.33
C ARG A 136 8.72 -5.88 -17.93
N PHE A 137 7.94 -5.21 -17.10
CA PHE A 137 8.18 -3.80 -16.73
C PHE A 137 8.85 -3.64 -15.38
N CYS A 138 8.69 -4.61 -14.48
CA CYS A 138 9.17 -4.58 -13.10
C CYS A 138 9.43 -6.02 -12.64
N ARG A 139 10.59 -6.30 -12.04
CA ARG A 139 10.91 -7.66 -11.58
C ARG A 139 10.06 -8.11 -10.39
N HIS A 140 9.65 -7.19 -9.52
CA HIS A 140 8.83 -7.48 -8.35
C HIS A 140 7.54 -6.62 -8.30
N PRO A 141 6.59 -6.83 -9.23
CA PRO A 141 5.38 -6.00 -9.31
C PRO A 141 4.46 -6.19 -8.09
N GLN A 142 4.45 -7.39 -7.50
CA GLN A 142 3.70 -7.69 -6.27
C GLN A 142 4.25 -6.91 -5.07
N TYR A 143 5.57 -6.94 -4.86
CA TYR A 143 6.20 -6.19 -3.78
C TYR A 143 6.08 -4.68 -3.97
N LEU A 144 6.23 -4.18 -5.20
CA LEU A 144 5.95 -2.78 -5.53
C LEU A 144 4.51 -2.40 -5.17
N GLY A 145 3.54 -3.22 -5.58
CA GLY A 145 2.13 -2.99 -5.27
C GLY A 145 1.85 -2.95 -3.77
N PHE A 146 2.42 -3.89 -3.01
CA PHE A 146 2.31 -3.93 -1.56
C PHE A 146 2.93 -2.69 -0.88
N LEU A 147 4.11 -2.26 -1.33
CA LEU A 147 4.78 -1.06 -0.79
C LEU A 147 3.98 0.21 -1.08
N LEU A 148 3.50 0.40 -2.31
CA LEU A 148 2.65 1.55 -2.67
C LEU A 148 1.34 1.55 -1.90
N TRP A 149 0.68 0.40 -1.80
CA TRP A 149 -0.59 0.30 -1.10
C TRP A 149 -0.42 0.58 0.40
N SER A 150 0.54 -0.08 1.05
CA SER A 150 0.84 0.12 2.47
C SER A 150 1.36 1.53 2.78
N TYR A 151 2.03 2.18 1.84
CA TYR A 151 2.46 3.58 1.96
C TYR A 151 1.27 4.53 2.02
N GLY A 152 0.27 4.34 1.14
CA GLY A 152 -0.97 5.11 1.23
C GLY A 152 -1.67 4.93 2.57
N MET A 153 -1.67 3.69 3.11
CA MET A 153 -2.20 3.40 4.45
C MET A 153 -1.38 4.02 5.59
N ALA A 154 -0.07 4.20 5.39
CA ALA A 154 0.79 4.90 6.35
C ALA A 154 0.51 6.40 6.36
N LEU A 155 0.15 7.00 5.22
CA LEU A 155 -0.19 8.43 5.11
C LEU A 155 -1.63 8.75 5.52
N SER A 156 -2.53 7.77 5.57
CA SER A 156 -3.95 8.01 5.89
C SER A 156 -4.22 8.77 7.20
N PRO A 157 -3.42 8.68 8.29
CA PRO A 157 -3.63 9.50 9.49
C PRO A 157 -3.37 11.00 9.29
N LEU A 158 -2.67 11.39 8.22
CA LEU A 158 -2.48 12.80 7.85
C LEU A 158 -3.71 13.40 7.14
N TRP A 159 -4.63 12.54 6.68
CA TRP A 159 -5.86 12.92 6.00
C TRP A 159 -7.10 12.67 6.88
N LEU A 160 -7.25 11.42 7.34
CA LEU A 160 -8.36 11.00 8.17
C LEU A 160 -8.03 11.33 9.61
N TRP A 161 -8.75 12.30 10.16
CA TRP A 161 -8.69 12.55 11.59
C TRP A 161 -9.17 11.30 12.34
N PRO A 162 -8.42 10.79 13.32
CA PRO A 162 -8.79 9.58 14.02
C PRO A 162 -10.14 9.77 14.75
N PRO A 163 -11.07 8.79 14.63
CA PRO A 163 -12.30 8.84 15.40
C PRO A 163 -11.97 8.95 16.90
N ARG A 164 -12.63 9.88 17.59
CA ARG A 164 -12.49 10.11 19.05
C ARG A 164 -11.19 10.76 19.53
N GLY A 165 -10.46 11.47 18.66
CA GLY A 165 -9.37 12.36 19.11
C GLY A 165 -8.11 11.65 19.62
N ILE A 166 -7.99 10.33 19.40
CA ILE A 166 -6.76 9.60 19.68
C ILE A 166 -5.73 9.96 18.61
N THR A 167 -4.84 10.90 18.88
CA THR A 167 -3.76 11.32 17.97
C THR A 167 -2.67 10.25 17.91
N LEU A 168 -2.92 9.18 17.16
CA LEU A 168 -1.88 8.20 16.85
C LEU A 168 -0.87 8.85 15.90
N PRO A 169 0.44 8.83 16.22
CA PRO A 169 1.44 9.33 15.28
C PRO A 169 1.42 8.49 14.00
N THR A 170 1.75 9.14 12.89
CA THR A 170 1.92 8.47 11.60
C THR A 170 2.91 7.29 11.78
N PRO A 171 2.55 6.06 11.37
CA PRO A 171 3.34 4.85 11.65
C PRO A 171 4.55 4.76 10.70
N THR A 172 5.40 5.78 10.71
CA THR A 172 6.53 5.91 9.78
C THR A 172 7.63 4.88 10.07
N THR A 173 8.00 4.68 11.35
CA THR A 173 9.00 3.65 11.73
C THR A 173 8.52 2.23 11.39
N PRO A 174 7.30 1.79 11.76
CA PRO A 174 6.80 0.47 11.36
C PRO A 174 6.76 0.25 9.84
N TRP A 175 6.35 1.28 9.09
CA TRP A 175 6.34 1.21 7.63
C TRP A 175 7.76 1.09 7.05
N LEU A 176 8.72 1.87 7.57
CA LEU A 176 10.12 1.78 7.15
C LEU A 176 10.69 0.38 7.37
N ILE A 177 10.46 -0.20 8.55
CA ILE A 177 10.91 -1.56 8.87
C ILE A 177 10.29 -2.57 7.90
N THR A 178 8.99 -2.45 7.64
CA THR A 178 8.29 -3.32 6.68
C THR A 178 8.86 -3.16 5.27
N ALA A 179 9.13 -1.93 4.83
CA ALA A 179 9.73 -1.68 3.52
C ALA A 179 11.11 -2.31 3.39
N LEU A 180 11.96 -2.20 4.41
CA LEU A 180 13.29 -2.82 4.45
C LEU A 180 13.20 -4.35 4.40
N ILE A 181 12.26 -4.95 5.15
CA ILE A 181 12.04 -6.40 5.14
C ILE A 181 11.61 -6.88 3.75
N VAL A 182 10.65 -6.19 3.12
CA VAL A 182 10.17 -6.54 1.77
C VAL A 182 11.30 -6.42 0.74
N ILE A 183 12.12 -5.37 0.81
CA ILE A 183 13.29 -5.20 -0.06
C ILE A 183 14.31 -6.31 0.19
N ALA A 184 14.58 -6.68 1.45
CA ALA A 184 15.49 -7.76 1.78
C ALA A 184 15.03 -9.12 1.22
N ILE A 185 13.73 -9.43 1.34
CA ILE A 185 13.12 -10.63 0.77
C ILE A 185 13.26 -10.64 -0.76
N ALA A 186 12.99 -9.51 -1.41
CA ALA A 186 13.11 -9.38 -2.85
C ALA A 186 14.56 -9.61 -3.32
N LEU A 187 15.54 -9.03 -2.62
CA LEU A 187 16.96 -9.25 -2.91
C LEU A 187 17.40 -10.70 -2.69
N TRP A 188 16.88 -11.35 -1.64
CA TRP A 188 17.12 -12.76 -1.39
C TRP A 188 16.53 -13.65 -2.50
N GLU A 189 15.32 -13.33 -2.97
CA GLU A 189 14.69 -14.00 -4.10
C GLU A 189 15.53 -13.84 -5.37
N GLU A 190 16.07 -12.65 -5.67
CA GLU A 190 16.98 -12.47 -6.82
C GLU A 190 18.23 -13.35 -6.71
N ALA A 191 18.82 -13.43 -5.51
CA ALA A 191 19.99 -14.27 -5.27
C ALA A 191 19.67 -15.76 -5.47
N ARG A 192 18.46 -16.21 -5.11
CA ARG A 192 17.98 -17.57 -5.38
C ARG A 192 17.74 -17.80 -6.87
N MET A 193 17.06 -16.87 -7.54
CA MET A 193 16.75 -16.97 -8.98
C MET A 193 18.00 -17.01 -9.86
N VAL A 194 19.07 -16.29 -9.48
CA VAL A 194 20.38 -16.39 -10.16
C VAL A 194 20.97 -17.79 -10.03
N LYS A 195 20.81 -18.45 -8.87
CA LYS A 195 21.31 -19.81 -8.65
C LYS A 195 20.48 -20.86 -9.42
N GLU A 196 19.16 -20.68 -9.49
CA GLU A 196 18.24 -21.64 -10.12
C GLU A 196 18.23 -21.52 -11.66
N HIS A 197 18.26 -20.30 -12.19
CA HIS A 197 18.06 -20.05 -13.63
C HIS A 197 19.29 -19.45 -14.34
N GLY A 198 20.41 -19.27 -13.64
CA GLY A 198 21.71 -18.90 -14.21
C GLY A 198 21.65 -17.70 -15.16
N GLU A 199 22.15 -17.89 -16.39
CA GLU A 199 22.25 -16.84 -17.40
C GLU A 199 20.90 -16.28 -17.87
N THR A 200 19.85 -17.11 -17.89
CA THR A 200 18.51 -16.70 -18.34
C THR A 200 17.98 -15.57 -17.45
N TYR A 201 18.09 -15.73 -16.12
CA TYR A 201 17.68 -14.70 -15.16
C TYR A 201 18.62 -13.48 -15.18
N VAL A 202 19.93 -13.69 -15.37
CA VAL A 202 20.89 -12.57 -15.51
C VAL A 202 20.55 -11.69 -16.72
N ASN A 203 20.15 -12.29 -17.84
CA ASN A 203 19.73 -11.57 -19.04
C ASN A 203 18.40 -10.83 -18.84
N TYR A 204 17.45 -11.43 -18.12
CA TYR A 204 16.21 -10.77 -17.72
C TYR A 204 16.48 -9.57 -16.79
N ARG A 205 17.33 -9.72 -15.78
CA ARG A 205 17.75 -8.64 -14.86
C ARG A 205 18.39 -7.44 -15.57
N LYS A 206 19.13 -7.67 -16.66
CA LYS A 206 19.73 -6.57 -17.45
C LYS A 206 18.67 -5.74 -18.19
N LYS A 207 17.55 -6.35 -18.57
CA LYS A 207 16.48 -5.72 -19.35
C LYS A 207 15.43 -5.06 -18.47
N THR A 208 15.16 -5.62 -17.30
CA THR A 208 14.02 -5.23 -16.45
C THR A 208 14.49 -4.58 -15.15
N PRO A 209 13.92 -3.42 -14.76
CA PRO A 209 14.25 -2.77 -13.48
C PRO A 209 13.77 -3.60 -12.28
N PHE A 210 14.34 -3.34 -11.09
CA PHE A 210 14.03 -4.11 -9.87
C PHE A 210 12.59 -3.91 -9.39
N MET A 211 12.21 -2.66 -9.10
CA MET A 211 10.85 -2.29 -8.69
C MET A 211 10.32 -1.08 -9.48
N ILE A 212 10.99 0.07 -9.36
CA ILE A 212 10.59 1.30 -10.06
C ILE A 212 11.42 1.47 -11.34
N PRO A 213 10.80 1.73 -12.50
CA PRO A 213 11.52 2.07 -13.72
C PRO A 213 12.11 3.49 -13.60
N LEU A 214 13.27 3.58 -12.93
CA LEU A 214 13.98 4.84 -12.79
C LEU A 214 14.67 5.21 -14.11
N PRO A 215 14.58 6.48 -14.56
CA PRO A 215 15.39 6.99 -15.64
C PRO A 215 16.88 6.71 -15.36
N LYS A 216 17.63 6.27 -16.37
CA LYS A 216 19.03 5.85 -16.23
C LYS A 216 19.92 6.92 -15.56
N GLY A 217 19.58 8.20 -15.71
CA GLY A 217 20.29 9.31 -15.05
C GLY A 217 20.13 9.32 -13.53
N ILE A 218 18.92 9.11 -13.03
CA ILE A 218 18.62 9.05 -11.58
C ILE A 218 19.21 7.78 -10.97
N ALA A 219 19.09 6.65 -11.68
CA ALA A 219 19.68 5.39 -11.24
C ALA A 219 21.21 5.50 -11.09
N LYS A 220 21.90 6.19 -12.02
CA LYS A 220 23.35 6.43 -11.93
C LYS A 220 23.74 7.35 -10.76
N LEU A 221 22.91 8.33 -10.42
CA LEU A 221 23.16 9.23 -9.27
C LEU A 221 23.01 8.50 -7.93
N ILE A 222 22.01 7.61 -7.81
CA ILE A 222 21.76 6.83 -6.58
C ILE A 222 22.82 5.74 -6.38
N VAL A 223 23.29 5.11 -7.47
CA VAL A 223 24.26 4.00 -7.43
C VAL A 223 25.71 4.50 -7.39
N LYS A 224 25.96 5.81 -7.54
CA LYS A 224 27.32 6.34 -7.43
C LYS A 224 27.80 6.08 -5.99
N PRO A 225 28.84 5.25 -5.78
CA PRO A 225 29.36 5.05 -4.45
C PRO A 225 29.81 6.41 -3.90
N VAL A 226 29.40 6.72 -2.67
CA VAL A 226 29.95 7.85 -1.92
C VAL A 226 31.44 7.58 -1.82
N THR A 227 32.21 8.26 -2.66
CA THR A 227 33.66 8.24 -2.70
C THR A 227 34.16 9.47 -1.96
#